data_AF-A0A7X6L3A8-F1
#
_entry.id   AF-A0A7X6L3A8-F1
#
_cell.length_a   1.000
_cell.length_b   1.000
_cell.length_c   1.000
_cell.angle_alpha   90.00
_cell.angle_beta   90.00
_cell.angle_gamma   90.00
#
_symmetry.space_group_name_H-M   'P 1'
#
loop_
_entity.id
_entity.type
_entity.pdbx_description
1 polymer ?
#
loop_
_entity_poly.entity_id
_entity_poly.type
_entity_poly.pdbx_seq_one_letter_code
_entity_poly.pdbx_strand_id
1 'polypeptide(L)'
;MLVQRARPRKPSESSALPSPSALLCALGGQHVQGPVSRWARELTELHRQRREQARDLAELERRRAELVDRIDTWATLQLPSAAPGVRLHDVSLGVMIDRMAAVAEEAFHLLMNDDPGGERMHAAWTRLAELEISYTDLVRAVGDGRRRLPPKRVGPLPAPGTE
;
A
#
# COMPACT_ATOMS: atom_id res chain seq x y z
N MET A 1 14.97 41.33 9.08
CA MET A 1 14.13 40.15 9.33
C MET A 1 14.39 39.13 8.22
N LEU A 2 15.14 38.06 8.50
CA LEU A 2 15.45 36.99 7.55
C LEU A 2 14.45 35.83 7.76
N VAL A 3 13.51 35.69 6.84
CA VAL A 3 12.64 34.52 6.74
C VAL A 3 13.49 33.30 6.38
N GLN A 4 13.79 32.46 7.37
CA GLN A 4 14.38 31.14 7.13
C GLN A 4 13.34 30.30 6.37
N ARG A 5 13.54 30.15 5.07
CA ARG A 5 12.84 29.14 4.28
C ARG A 5 13.29 27.78 4.78
N ALA A 6 12.40 27.06 5.45
CA ALA A 6 12.63 25.69 5.89
C ALA A 6 13.07 24.84 4.69
N ARG A 7 14.30 24.32 4.74
CA ARG A 7 14.80 23.34 3.76
C ARG A 7 13.91 22.10 3.86
N PRO A 8 13.43 21.53 2.74
CA PRO A 8 12.75 20.24 2.78
C PRO A 8 13.73 19.21 3.36
N ARG A 9 13.36 18.58 4.48
CA ARG A 9 14.12 17.46 5.03
C ARG A 9 14.15 16.38 3.95
N LYS A 10 15.34 15.97 3.50
CA LYS A 10 15.48 14.74 2.71
C LYS A 10 14.89 13.61 3.56
N PRO A 11 13.88 12.86 3.09
CA PRO A 11 13.45 11.68 3.81
C PRO A 11 14.66 10.76 3.94
N SER A 12 14.92 10.25 5.14
CA SER A 12 15.88 9.16 5.32
C SER A 12 15.47 8.00 4.40
N GLU A 13 16.41 7.18 3.93
CA GLU A 13 16.10 6.04 3.04
C GLU A 13 15.05 5.11 3.65
N SER A 14 14.98 5.03 5.00
CA SER A 14 13.94 4.32 5.75
C SER A 14 12.55 4.97 5.71
N SER A 15 12.40 6.16 5.13
CA SER A 15 11.16 6.95 5.06
C SER A 15 10.75 7.26 3.61
N ALA A 16 11.40 6.64 2.62
CA ALA A 16 11.00 6.75 1.22
C ALA A 16 9.93 5.70 0.87
N LEU A 17 9.14 6.00 -0.16
CA LEU A 17 8.18 5.06 -0.73
C LEU A 17 8.97 3.92 -1.40
N PRO A 18 8.63 2.64 -1.17
CA PRO A 18 9.42 1.54 -1.71
C PRO A 18 9.37 1.53 -3.24
N SER A 19 10.49 1.19 -3.87
CA SER A 19 10.50 0.92 -5.31
C SER A 19 9.58 -0.26 -5.63
N PRO A 20 9.10 -0.41 -6.87
CA PRO A 20 8.25 -1.54 -7.26
C PRO A 20 8.87 -2.90 -6.90
N SER A 21 10.16 -3.07 -7.22
CA SER A 21 10.91 -4.28 -6.89
C SER A 21 11.05 -4.49 -5.38
N ALA A 22 11.33 -3.44 -4.60
CA ALA A 22 11.43 -3.55 -3.15
C ALA A 22 10.07 -3.92 -2.51
N LEU A 23 8.97 -3.39 -3.06
CA LEU A 23 7.63 -3.76 -2.64
C LEU A 23 7.33 -5.23 -2.96
N LEU A 24 7.60 -5.70 -4.18
CA LEU A 24 7.43 -7.10 -4.55
C LEU A 24 8.25 -8.05 -3.67
N CYS A 25 9.52 -7.72 -3.38
CA CYS A 25 10.34 -8.46 -2.43
C CYS A 25 9.66 -8.55 -1.05
N ALA A 26 9.13 -7.44 -0.54
CA ALA A 26 8.41 -7.40 0.73
C ALA A 26 7.17 -8.30 0.72
N LEU A 27 6.38 -8.23 -0.36
CA LEU A 27 5.17 -9.03 -0.55
C LEU A 27 5.49 -10.53 -0.63
N GLY A 28 6.65 -10.90 -1.18
CA GLY A 28 7.18 -12.27 -1.15
C GLY A 28 7.78 -12.71 0.19
N GLY A 29 7.66 -11.90 1.25
CA GLY A 29 8.14 -12.23 2.59
C GLY A 29 9.60 -11.85 2.87
N GLN A 30 10.32 -11.28 1.89
CA GLN A 30 11.69 -10.83 2.10
C GLN A 30 11.72 -9.61 3.02
N HIS A 31 12.77 -9.51 3.85
CA HIS A 31 12.96 -8.33 4.68
C HIS A 31 13.58 -7.22 3.85
N VAL A 32 12.83 -6.14 3.69
CA VAL A 32 13.27 -4.91 3.04
C VAL A 32 13.06 -3.72 3.98
N GLN A 33 13.84 -2.66 3.75
CA GLN A 33 13.82 -1.47 4.61
C GLN A 33 12.55 -0.63 4.42
N GLY A 34 12.19 0.09 5.48
CA GLY A 34 11.10 1.06 5.50
C GLY A 34 9.77 0.53 6.05
N PRO A 35 8.95 1.41 6.65
CA PRO A 35 7.71 1.02 7.33
C PRO A 35 6.66 0.49 6.35
N VAL A 36 6.56 1.08 5.16
CA VAL A 36 5.60 0.64 4.13
C VAL A 36 5.86 -0.79 3.70
N SER A 37 7.13 -1.14 3.47
CA SER A 37 7.51 -2.49 3.07
C SER A 37 7.21 -3.52 4.16
N ARG A 38 7.45 -3.15 5.44
CA ARG A 38 7.05 -3.98 6.58
C ARG A 38 5.55 -4.21 6.62
N TRP A 39 4.74 -3.16 6.50
CA TRP A 39 3.28 -3.27 6.51
C TRP A 39 2.75 -4.03 5.30
N ALA A 40 3.36 -3.88 4.12
CA ALA A 40 3.03 -4.66 2.93
C ALA A 40 3.23 -6.16 3.16
N ARG A 41 4.36 -6.54 3.76
CA ARG A 41 4.59 -7.94 4.18
C ARG A 41 3.53 -8.41 5.19
N GLU A 42 3.23 -7.61 6.22
CA GLU A 42 2.19 -7.95 7.19
C GLU A 42 0.81 -8.14 6.54
N LEU A 43 0.47 -7.34 5.51
CA LEU A 43 -0.76 -7.53 4.73
C LEU A 43 -0.78 -8.88 4.00
N THR A 44 0.33 -9.29 3.36
CA THR A 44 0.43 -10.61 2.73
C THR A 44 0.21 -11.73 3.76
N GLU A 45 0.80 -11.61 4.95
CA GLU A 45 0.62 -12.60 6.03
C GLU A 45 -0.84 -12.67 6.51
N LEU A 46 -1.57 -11.55 6.55
CA LEU A 46 -2.99 -11.53 6.89
C LEU A 46 -3.84 -12.23 5.81
N HIS A 47 -3.56 -12.00 4.53
CA HIS A 47 -4.22 -12.72 3.44
C HIS A 47 -3.97 -14.22 3.52
N ARG A 48 -2.73 -14.61 3.85
CA ARG A 48 -2.34 -16.00 4.12
C ARG A 48 -3.12 -16.64 5.24
N GLN A 49 -3.19 -15.97 6.38
CA GLN A 49 -3.99 -16.42 7.53
C GLN A 49 -5.48 -16.54 7.17
N ARG A 50 -6.02 -15.58 6.41
CA ARG A 50 -7.41 -15.58 5.96
C ARG A 50 -7.72 -16.80 5.07
N ARG A 51 -6.79 -17.16 4.17
CA ARG A 51 -6.91 -18.36 3.34
C ARG A 51 -6.78 -19.65 4.17
N GLU A 52 -5.83 -19.69 5.10
CA GLU A 52 -5.51 -20.90 5.87
C GLU A 52 -6.57 -21.23 6.94
N GLN A 53 -7.10 -20.25 7.70
CA GLN A 53 -8.07 -20.49 8.79
C GLN A 53 -9.02 -19.31 9.04
N ALA A 54 -10.32 -19.51 8.78
CA ALA A 54 -11.37 -18.50 8.85
C ALA A 54 -12.00 -18.27 10.25
N ARG A 55 -11.40 -18.73 11.35
CA ARG A 55 -12.05 -18.68 12.67
C ARG A 55 -12.18 -17.25 13.25
N ASP A 56 -11.31 -16.33 12.83
CA ASP A 56 -11.28 -14.94 13.32
C ASP A 56 -11.27 -13.90 12.17
N LEU A 57 -12.12 -14.09 11.16
CA LEU A 57 -12.20 -13.19 10.00
C LEU A 57 -12.39 -11.71 10.38
N ALA A 58 -13.17 -11.43 11.43
CA ALA A 58 -13.41 -10.06 11.88
C ALA A 58 -12.13 -9.38 12.41
N GLU A 59 -11.31 -10.12 13.15
CA GLU A 59 -10.03 -9.62 13.67
C GLU A 59 -9.01 -9.44 12.54
N LEU A 60 -8.96 -10.37 11.59
CA LEU A 60 -8.12 -10.25 10.40
C LEU A 60 -8.50 -9.02 9.57
N GLU A 61 -9.79 -8.79 9.31
CA GLU A 61 -10.25 -7.61 8.59
C GLU A 61 -9.98 -6.31 9.35
N ARG A 62 -10.15 -6.29 10.66
CA ARG A 62 -9.78 -5.13 11.50
C ARG A 62 -8.30 -4.81 11.37
N ARG A 63 -7.43 -5.82 11.51
CA ARG A 63 -5.98 -5.65 11.45
C ARG A 63 -5.51 -5.25 10.04
N ARG A 64 -6.16 -5.78 9.01
CA ARG A 64 -5.95 -5.38 7.61
C ARG A 64 -6.32 -3.91 7.40
N ALA A 65 -7.50 -3.49 7.87
CA ALA A 65 -7.94 -2.10 7.78
C ALA A 65 -6.99 -1.14 8.53
N GLU A 66 -6.48 -1.54 9.70
CA GLU A 66 -5.49 -0.77 10.45
C GLU A 66 -4.16 -0.59 9.70
N LEU A 67 -3.68 -1.62 9.01
CA LEU A 67 -2.46 -1.52 8.20
C LEU A 67 -2.66 -0.60 6.99
N VAL A 68 -3.81 -0.70 6.32
CA VAL A 68 -4.20 0.23 5.24
C VAL A 68 -4.22 1.67 5.76
N ASP A 69 -4.81 1.91 6.93
CA ASP A 69 -4.88 3.24 7.56
C ASP A 69 -3.50 3.79 7.93
N ARG A 70 -2.60 2.93 8.43
CA ARG A 70 -1.21 3.30 8.74
C ARG A 70 -0.44 3.69 7.49
N ILE A 71 -0.60 2.96 6.39
CA ILE A 71 0.03 3.30 5.10
C ILE A 71 -0.48 4.65 4.59
N ASP A 72 -1.80 4.88 4.62
CA ASP A 72 -2.40 6.14 4.16
C ASP A 72 -1.99 7.33 5.03
N THR A 73 -1.91 7.12 6.34
CA THR A 73 -1.40 8.12 7.30
C THR A 73 0.07 8.44 7.02
N TRP A 74 0.90 7.42 6.85
CA TRP A 74 2.31 7.60 6.49
C TRP A 74 2.46 8.34 5.16
N ALA A 75 1.66 7.99 4.15
CA ALA A 75 1.69 8.64 2.83
C ALA A 75 1.36 10.13 2.94
N THR A 76 0.35 10.48 3.74
CA THR A 76 -0.05 11.87 3.99
C THR A 76 1.06 12.67 4.69
N LEU A 77 1.81 12.04 5.59
CA LEU A 77 2.86 12.69 6.38
C LEU A 77 4.20 12.80 5.66
N GLN A 78 4.54 11.84 4.81
CA GLN A 78 5.88 11.70 4.23
C GLN A 78 5.97 12.08 2.75
N LEU A 79 4.86 12.06 2.02
CA LEU A 79 4.88 12.36 0.58
C LEU A 79 4.62 13.85 0.33
N PRO A 80 5.22 14.43 -0.73
CA PRO A 80 4.95 15.80 -1.12
C PRO A 80 3.45 16.02 -1.32
N SER A 81 2.90 17.04 -0.67
CA SER A 81 1.53 17.47 -0.95
C SER A 81 1.49 18.11 -2.33
N ALA A 82 0.83 17.47 -3.29
CA ALA A 82 0.63 18.04 -4.62
C ALA A 82 -0.19 19.35 -4.54
N ALA A 83 0.06 20.28 -5.45
CA ALA A 83 -0.62 21.57 -5.48
C ALA A 83 -2.16 21.42 -5.59
N PRO A 84 -2.95 22.37 -5.06
CA PRO A 84 -4.39 22.39 -5.26
C PRO A 84 -4.76 22.31 -6.76
N GLY A 85 -5.68 21.42 -7.14
CA GLY A 85 -6.12 21.23 -8.54
C GLY A 85 -5.47 20.06 -9.30
N VAL A 86 -4.50 19.37 -8.69
CA VAL A 86 -3.92 18.14 -9.25
C VAL A 86 -4.92 16.97 -9.15
N ARG A 87 -4.98 16.11 -10.18
CA ARG A 87 -5.89 14.95 -10.22
C ARG A 87 -5.71 14.07 -8.97
N LEU A 88 -6.83 13.78 -8.31
CA LEU A 88 -6.92 12.84 -7.20
C LEU A 88 -6.86 11.41 -7.74
N HIS A 89 -6.07 10.55 -7.10
CA HIS A 89 -6.12 9.13 -7.39
C HIS A 89 -7.41 8.50 -6.84
N ASP A 90 -8.02 7.57 -7.56
CA ASP A 90 -9.31 6.97 -7.15
C ASP A 90 -9.18 6.02 -5.95
N VAL A 91 -7.98 5.46 -5.75
CA VAL A 91 -7.66 4.57 -4.63
C VAL A 91 -6.52 5.13 -3.79
N SER A 92 -6.56 4.89 -2.48
CA SER A 92 -5.49 5.28 -1.58
C SER A 92 -4.27 4.37 -1.74
N LEU A 93 -3.12 4.80 -1.20
CA LEU A 93 -1.89 4.02 -1.28
C LEU A 93 -2.03 2.70 -0.51
N GLY A 94 -2.63 2.75 0.67
CA GLY A 94 -2.91 1.58 1.49
C GLY A 94 -3.81 0.58 0.76
N VAL A 95 -4.86 1.05 0.10
CA VAL A 95 -5.76 0.17 -0.70
C VAL A 95 -5.03 -0.44 -1.90
N MET A 96 -4.15 0.30 -2.57
CA MET A 96 -3.35 -0.25 -3.67
C MET A 96 -2.41 -1.35 -3.18
N ILE A 97 -1.67 -1.10 -2.11
CA ILE A 97 -0.71 -2.05 -1.54
C ILE A 97 -1.41 -3.29 -1.00
N ASP A 98 -2.56 -3.13 -0.36
CA ASP A 98 -3.36 -4.26 0.11
C ASP A 98 -3.87 -5.14 -1.04
N ARG A 99 -4.30 -4.56 -2.17
CA ARG A 99 -4.65 -5.33 -3.37
C ARG A 99 -3.46 -6.09 -3.93
N MET A 100 -2.29 -5.46 -3.97
CA MET A 100 -1.05 -6.15 -4.36
C MET A 100 -0.73 -7.31 -3.42
N ALA A 101 -0.90 -7.12 -2.11
CA ALA A 101 -0.66 -8.17 -1.12
C ALA A 101 -1.59 -9.37 -1.29
N ALA A 102 -2.88 -9.13 -1.55
CA ALA A 102 -3.85 -10.21 -1.82
C ALA A 102 -3.45 -11.03 -3.06
N VAL A 103 -3.13 -10.36 -4.17
CA VAL A 103 -2.77 -11.04 -5.43
C VAL A 103 -1.40 -11.73 -5.32
N ALA A 104 -0.44 -11.11 -4.64
CA ALA A 104 0.86 -11.72 -4.41
C ALA A 104 0.73 -13.00 -3.57
N GLU A 105 -0.06 -12.95 -2.49
CA GLU A 105 -0.35 -14.10 -1.65
C GLU A 105 -0.97 -15.27 -2.44
N GLU A 106 -1.90 -14.96 -3.36
CA GLU A 106 -2.51 -15.94 -4.25
C GLU A 106 -1.49 -16.52 -5.24
N ALA A 107 -0.73 -15.66 -5.92
CA ALA A 107 0.28 -16.05 -6.90
C ALA A 107 1.37 -16.94 -6.28
N PHE A 108 1.89 -16.59 -5.10
CA PHE A 108 2.89 -17.40 -4.40
C PHE A 108 2.34 -18.74 -3.90
N HIS A 109 1.07 -18.77 -3.50
CA HIS A 109 0.46 -20.04 -3.12
C HIS A 109 0.22 -20.97 -4.28
N LEU A 110 -0.28 -20.44 -5.41
CA LEU A 110 -0.40 -21.22 -6.63
C LEU A 110 0.96 -21.76 -7.03
N LEU A 111 2.01 -20.94 -7.01
CA LEU A 111 3.38 -21.38 -7.33
C LEU A 111 3.84 -22.61 -6.52
N MET A 112 3.41 -22.72 -5.26
CA MET A 112 3.81 -23.80 -4.37
C MET A 112 2.85 -25.00 -4.36
N ASN A 113 1.59 -24.82 -4.76
CA ASN A 113 0.53 -25.81 -4.52
C ASN A 113 -0.30 -26.19 -5.75
N ASP A 114 -0.11 -25.54 -6.91
CA ASP A 114 -0.88 -25.76 -8.14
C ASP A 114 0.04 -26.01 -9.35
N ASP A 115 -0.53 -26.28 -10.52
CA ASP A 115 0.19 -26.49 -11.77
C ASP A 115 0.87 -25.20 -12.25
N PRO A 116 2.22 -25.17 -12.37
CA PRO A 116 2.96 -24.02 -12.90
C PRO A 116 2.54 -23.60 -14.32
N GLY A 117 1.97 -24.51 -15.12
CA GLY A 117 1.49 -24.25 -16.47
C GLY A 117 0.01 -23.86 -16.57
N GLY A 118 -0.73 -23.87 -15.47
CA GLY A 118 -2.18 -23.73 -15.47
C GLY A 118 -2.67 -22.30 -15.72
N GLU A 119 -3.90 -22.15 -16.22
CA GLU A 119 -4.53 -20.85 -16.48
C GLU A 119 -4.62 -19.97 -15.22
N ARG A 120 -4.87 -20.60 -14.06
CA ARG A 120 -4.95 -19.88 -12.76
C ARG A 120 -3.61 -19.27 -12.37
N MET A 121 -2.52 -20.01 -12.58
CA MET A 121 -1.16 -19.50 -12.38
C MET A 121 -0.92 -18.28 -13.28
N HIS A 122 -1.18 -18.43 -14.58
CA HIS A 122 -0.97 -17.36 -15.54
C HIS A 122 -1.80 -16.11 -15.20
N ALA A 123 -3.06 -16.28 -14.81
CA ALA A 123 -3.94 -15.19 -14.44
C ALA A 123 -3.44 -14.44 -13.19
N ALA A 124 -3.02 -15.16 -12.13
CA ALA A 124 -2.54 -14.54 -10.90
C ALA A 124 -1.25 -13.75 -11.11
N TRP A 125 -0.27 -14.31 -11.84
CA TRP A 125 0.98 -13.63 -12.15
C TRP A 125 0.79 -12.45 -13.09
N THR A 126 -0.08 -12.58 -14.10
CA THR A 126 -0.46 -11.46 -14.98
C THR A 126 -1.07 -10.32 -14.17
N ARG A 127 -1.99 -10.67 -13.25
CA ARG A 127 -2.64 -9.67 -12.39
C ARG A 127 -1.65 -8.97 -11.46
N LEU A 128 -0.66 -9.70 -10.93
CA LEU A 128 0.38 -9.11 -10.11
C LEU A 128 1.24 -8.11 -10.91
N ALA A 129 1.60 -8.45 -12.14
CA ALA A 129 2.36 -7.57 -13.03
C ALA A 129 1.59 -6.28 -13.38
N GLU A 130 0.29 -6.38 -13.67
CA GLU A 130 -0.57 -5.21 -13.91
C GLU A 130 -0.60 -4.25 -12.71
N LEU A 131 -0.68 -4.80 -11.50
CA LEU A 131 -0.67 -4.01 -10.27
C LEU A 131 0.71 -3.40 -10.00
N GLU A 132 1.81 -4.10 -10.29
CA GLU A 132 3.16 -3.55 -10.21
C GLU A 132 3.34 -2.36 -11.16
N ILE A 133 2.86 -2.46 -12.41
CA ILE A 133 2.88 -1.36 -13.38
C ILE A 133 2.07 -0.18 -12.84
N SER A 134 0.85 -0.44 -12.35
CA SER A 134 -0.01 0.59 -11.78
C SER A 134 0.61 1.30 -10.58
N TYR A 135 1.29 0.54 -9.71
CA TYR A 135 2.05 1.08 -8.58
C TYR A 135 3.23 1.93 -9.06
N THR A 136 4.00 1.44 -10.04
CA THR A 136 5.14 2.17 -10.62
C THR A 136 4.71 3.54 -11.15
N ASP A 137 3.61 3.60 -11.88
CA ASP A 137 3.06 4.85 -12.40
C ASP A 137 2.59 5.78 -11.28
N LEU A 138 1.99 5.23 -10.22
CA LEU A 138 1.58 5.99 -9.05
C LEU A 138 2.79 6.60 -8.32
N VAL A 139 3.83 5.80 -8.02
CA VAL A 139 5.06 6.27 -7.35
C VAL A 139 5.71 7.39 -8.13
N ARG A 140 5.86 7.22 -9.46
CA ARG A 140 6.41 8.24 -10.35
C ARG A 140 5.57 9.52 -10.33
N ALA A 141 4.25 9.38 -10.48
CA ALA A 141 3.37 10.54 -10.52
C ALA A 141 3.31 11.30 -9.18
N VAL A 142 3.40 10.61 -8.04
CA VAL A 142 3.48 11.23 -6.72
C VAL A 142 4.84 11.88 -6.50
N GLY A 143 5.94 11.21 -6.89
CA GLY A 143 7.30 11.76 -6.80
C GLY A 143 7.48 13.04 -7.62
N ASP A 144 6.86 13.09 -8.81
CA ASP A 144 6.85 14.27 -9.68
C ASP A 144 5.84 15.35 -9.23
N GLY A 145 5.03 15.10 -8.19
CA GLY A 145 3.96 16.01 -7.75
C GLY A 145 2.77 16.13 -8.72
N ARG A 146 2.66 15.23 -9.71
CA ARG A 146 1.62 15.21 -10.75
C ARG A 146 0.33 14.50 -10.34
N ARG A 147 0.34 13.78 -9.21
CA ARG A 147 -0.85 13.14 -8.61
C ARG A 147 -0.92 13.39 -7.12
N ARG A 148 -2.14 13.55 -6.62
CA ARG A 148 -2.43 13.59 -5.19
C ARG A 148 -3.09 12.29 -4.76
N LEU A 149 -2.62 11.70 -3.67
CA LEU A 149 -3.31 10.58 -3.04
C LEU A 149 -4.55 11.08 -2.28
N PRO A 150 -5.62 10.26 -2.19
CA PRO A 150 -6.72 10.53 -1.29
C PRO A 150 -6.20 10.86 0.11
N PRO A 151 -6.71 11.93 0.76
CA PRO A 151 -6.47 12.08 2.18
C PRO A 151 -7.04 10.85 2.91
N LYS A 152 -6.51 10.57 4.09
CA LYS A 152 -7.12 9.63 5.03
C LYS A 152 -8.64 9.87 5.05
N ARG A 153 -9.44 8.83 4.79
CA ARG A 153 -10.88 8.90 5.08
C ARG A 153 -11.03 8.99 6.59
N VAL A 154 -11.07 10.21 7.11
CA VAL A 154 -11.65 10.43 8.43
C VAL A 154 -13.13 10.13 8.23
N GLY A 155 -13.64 9.08 8.88
CA GLY A 155 -15.09 8.85 8.94
C GLY A 155 -15.81 10.13 9.37
N PRO A 156 -17.10 10.31 9.04
CA PRO A 156 -17.81 11.53 9.37
C PRO A 156 -17.58 11.86 10.85
N LEU A 157 -17.06 13.07 11.11
CA LEU A 157 -16.90 13.61 12.45
C LEU A 157 -18.26 13.44 13.16
N PRO A 158 -18.35 12.81 14.34
CA PRO A 158 -19.60 12.77 15.07
C PRO A 158 -20.09 14.20 15.21
N ALA A 159 -21.33 14.45 14.80
CA ALA A 159 -21.93 15.77 14.91
C ALA A 159 -21.74 16.27 16.35
N PRO A 160 -21.33 17.55 16.57
CA PRO A 160 -21.28 18.09 17.91
C PRO A 160 -22.66 17.86 18.54
N GLY A 161 -22.65 17.24 19.72
CA GLY A 161 -23.85 16.78 20.41
C GLY A 161 -24.93 17.85 20.40
N THR A 162 -26.13 17.46 20.01
CA THR A 162 -27.32 18.22 20.37
C THR A 162 -27.58 17.93 21.84
N GLU A 163 -27.24 18.91 22.69
CA GLU A 163 -27.79 19.04 24.04
C GLU A 163 -29.33 19.06 24.01
#